data_AF-A0A4S4MZL4-F1
#
_entry.id   AF-A0A4S4MZL4-F1
#
_cell.length_a   1.000
_cell.length_b   1.000
_cell.length_c   1.000
_cell.angle_alpha   90.00
_cell.angle_beta   90.00
_cell.angle_gamma   90.00
#
_symmetry.space_group_name_H-M   'P 1'
#
loop_
_entity.id
_entity.type
_entity.pdbx_description
1 polymer ?
#
loop_
_entity_poly.entity_id
_entity_poly.type
_entity_poly.pdbx_seq_one_letter_code
_entity_poly.pdbx_strand_id
1 'polypeptide(L)'
;MSKTYGDIMYLTSPGLSVVILNSAEACADLMDKRSTNYSSRFPLTMLNDLMGYHWAISLMPYNERWRRHRRTFHQYFGTRAAESFKGVQTAQSQELLRRLKSTPEHFVKHIRQATSATIMKVTYGFDVKDEHDEWVELVEHALVGYSIGGILGKWLVDFIPILQHIPAWFPGANFQKVATHYRRLSMQMSVEPFEAVKNGINAWAILHNPEEYPNPEAFIPERFLKDGQINPDVRDPSSAAFGFGRRICPGTAMTLNSIYSIVTSVLHTFNITRAIDAKGEPIPVDFRMTEGVISFPTSFTCQFKPRSAAAEALIMNDY
;
A
#
# COMPACT_ATOMS: atom_id res chain seq x y z
N MET A 1 8.67 9.76 20.11
CA MET A 1 8.78 8.51 20.91
C MET A 1 10.17 7.87 20.82
N SER A 2 10.68 7.48 19.65
CA SER A 2 12.00 6.83 19.51
C SER A 2 13.14 7.59 20.20
N LYS A 3 13.26 8.90 19.99
CA LYS A 3 14.25 9.77 20.66
C LYS A 3 14.19 9.77 22.21
N THR A 4 13.10 9.29 22.80
CA THR A 4 12.84 9.30 24.25
C THR A 4 12.94 7.90 24.87
N TYR A 5 12.54 6.86 24.12
CA TYR A 5 12.40 5.48 24.62
C TYR A 5 13.29 4.46 23.87
N GLY A 6 14.08 4.91 22.91
CA GLY A 6 15.03 4.11 22.14
C GLY A 6 14.43 3.36 20.94
N ASP A 7 15.29 2.53 20.36
CA ASP A 7 15.03 1.79 19.11
C ASP A 7 14.04 0.64 19.26
N ILE A 8 13.95 0.07 20.47
CA ILE A 8 13.04 -1.03 20.80
C ILE A 8 12.22 -0.59 21.99
N MET A 9 10.91 -0.39 21.78
CA MET A 9 9.97 0.01 22.83
C MET A 9 9.07 -1.17 23.17
N TYR A 10 8.80 -1.38 24.46
CA TYR A 10 7.81 -2.36 24.94
C TYR A 10 6.61 -1.63 25.54
N LEU A 11 5.42 -1.95 25.03
CA LEU A 11 4.14 -1.45 25.51
C LEU A 11 3.30 -2.64 26.00
N THR A 12 2.60 -2.46 27.12
CA THR A 12 1.74 -3.48 27.69
C THR A 12 0.39 -2.89 28.08
N SER A 13 -0.68 -3.57 27.73
CA SER A 13 -2.05 -3.30 28.15
C SER A 13 -2.75 -4.63 28.50
N PRO A 14 -3.88 -4.63 29.23
CA PRO A 14 -4.57 -5.86 29.58
C PRO A 14 -4.92 -6.69 28.33
N GLY A 15 -4.33 -7.88 28.22
CA GLY A 15 -4.52 -8.79 27.08
C GLY A 15 -3.63 -8.54 25.85
N LEU A 16 -2.74 -7.52 25.86
CA LEU A 16 -1.86 -7.22 24.74
C LEU A 16 -0.47 -6.73 25.17
N SER A 17 0.56 -7.41 24.66
CA SER A 17 1.96 -6.99 24.75
C SER A 17 2.47 -6.66 23.35
N VAL A 18 2.97 -5.44 23.14
CA VAL A 18 3.49 -4.96 21.85
C VAL A 18 4.96 -4.59 21.99
N VAL A 19 5.79 -5.08 21.07
CA VAL A 19 7.14 -4.57 20.85
C VAL A 19 7.13 -3.73 19.57
N ILE A 20 7.65 -2.50 19.65
CA ILE A 20 7.77 -1.58 18.51
C ILE A 20 9.24 -1.42 18.17
N LEU A 21 9.60 -1.72 16.92
CA LEU A 21 10.95 -1.56 16.38
C LEU A 21 11.03 -0.28 15.55
N ASN A 22 11.93 0.64 15.93
CA ASN A 22 12.08 1.96 15.32
C ASN A 22 13.29 2.10 14.39
N SER A 23 14.29 1.21 14.48
CA SER A 23 15.49 1.25 13.63
C SER A 23 15.61 0.04 12.70
N ALA A 24 16.34 0.23 11.60
CA ALA A 24 16.59 -0.82 10.62
C ALA A 24 17.41 -1.98 11.19
N GLU A 25 18.34 -1.71 12.10
CA GLU A 25 19.15 -2.74 12.76
C GLU A 25 18.30 -3.64 13.66
N ALA A 26 17.45 -3.05 14.52
CA ALA A 26 16.51 -3.81 15.34
C ALA A 26 15.54 -4.66 14.49
N CYS A 27 15.11 -4.13 13.34
CA CYS A 27 14.30 -4.88 12.39
C CYS A 27 15.08 -6.03 11.73
N ALA A 28 16.32 -5.83 11.29
CA ALA A 28 17.13 -6.89 10.71
C ALA A 28 17.42 -8.01 11.75
N ASP A 29 17.75 -7.64 12.98
CA ASP A 29 18.08 -8.60 14.04
C ASP A 29 16.92 -9.50 14.44
N LEU A 30 15.72 -8.95 14.57
CA LEU A 30 14.54 -9.70 14.98
C LEU A 30 13.79 -10.28 13.76
N MET A 31 13.55 -9.46 12.75
CA MET A 31 12.64 -9.77 11.63
C MET A 31 13.34 -10.41 10.43
N ASP A 32 14.68 -10.39 10.32
CA ASP A 32 15.46 -11.19 9.37
C ASP A 32 16.17 -12.35 10.07
N LYS A 33 17.18 -12.06 10.92
CA LYS A 33 18.08 -13.07 11.53
C LYS A 33 17.31 -14.07 12.38
N ARG A 34 16.33 -13.60 13.18
CA ARG A 34 15.46 -14.44 14.05
C ARG A 34 14.07 -14.67 13.48
N SER A 35 13.90 -14.48 12.17
CA SER A 35 12.58 -14.43 11.52
C SER A 35 11.71 -15.68 11.68
N THR A 36 12.26 -16.86 11.98
CA THR A 36 11.45 -18.05 12.34
C THR A 36 10.53 -17.82 13.54
N ASN A 37 10.94 -16.97 14.48
CA ASN A 37 10.27 -16.76 15.76
C ASN A 37 9.19 -15.67 15.64
N TYR A 38 9.47 -14.64 14.84
CA TYR A 38 8.65 -13.42 14.75
C TYR A 38 7.81 -13.31 13.46
N SER A 39 7.85 -14.31 12.57
CA SER A 39 7.08 -14.29 11.31
C SER A 39 5.58 -14.58 11.44
N SER A 40 5.06 -14.86 12.64
CA SER A 40 3.63 -15.14 12.81
C SER A 40 2.77 -13.87 12.70
N ARG A 41 1.47 -14.02 12.93
CA ARG A 41 0.49 -12.93 12.92
C ARG A 41 -0.37 -13.00 14.17
N PHE A 42 -0.69 -11.83 14.72
CA PHE A 42 -1.64 -11.73 15.82
C PHE A 42 -3.04 -12.16 15.33
N PRO A 43 -3.79 -12.95 16.11
CA PRO A 43 -5.12 -13.42 15.71
C PRO A 43 -6.14 -12.28 15.83
N LEU A 44 -6.26 -11.47 14.77
CA LEU A 44 -7.30 -10.46 14.63
C LEU A 44 -8.64 -11.18 14.34
N THR A 45 -9.39 -11.52 15.39
CA THR A 45 -10.69 -12.23 15.30
C THR A 45 -11.73 -11.45 14.51
N MET A 46 -11.77 -10.12 14.66
CA MET A 46 -12.64 -9.25 13.86
C MET A 46 -12.34 -9.43 12.36
N LEU A 47 -11.06 -9.41 11.98
CA LEU A 47 -10.65 -9.42 10.60
C LEU A 47 -10.69 -10.82 9.95
N ASN A 48 -10.17 -11.84 10.64
CA ASN A 48 -10.02 -13.17 10.08
C ASN A 48 -11.33 -13.97 10.12
N ASP A 49 -12.01 -13.96 11.27
CA ASP A 49 -13.08 -14.90 11.58
C ASP A 49 -14.46 -14.28 11.31
N LEU A 50 -14.68 -13.05 11.80
CA LEU A 50 -15.94 -12.32 11.59
C LEU A 50 -16.06 -11.77 10.15
N MET A 51 -15.05 -11.05 9.67
CA MET A 51 -15.00 -10.45 8.32
C MET A 51 -14.50 -11.42 7.22
N GLY A 52 -13.88 -12.55 7.61
CA GLY A 52 -13.59 -13.65 6.69
C GLY A 52 -12.23 -13.60 5.96
N TYR A 53 -11.29 -12.73 6.32
CA TYR A 53 -9.99 -12.61 5.63
C TYR A 53 -8.94 -13.68 5.99
N HIS A 54 -9.31 -14.76 6.68
CA HIS A 54 -8.39 -15.86 7.02
C HIS A 54 -7.68 -16.53 5.79
N TRP A 55 -8.15 -16.25 4.57
CA TRP A 55 -7.54 -16.68 3.31
C TRP A 55 -6.42 -15.74 2.81
N ALA A 56 -6.27 -14.54 3.38
CA ALA A 56 -5.26 -13.56 2.96
C ALA A 56 -3.87 -13.92 3.49
N ILE A 57 -2.91 -14.12 2.58
CA ILE A 57 -1.53 -14.54 2.89
C ILE A 57 -0.82 -13.56 3.85
N SER A 58 -1.20 -12.28 3.82
CA SER A 58 -0.73 -11.23 4.71
C SER A 58 -1.08 -11.47 6.19
N LEU A 59 -2.24 -12.09 6.46
CA LEU A 59 -2.80 -12.31 7.81
C LEU A 59 -2.59 -13.73 8.33
N MET A 60 -2.41 -14.73 7.47
CA MET A 60 -2.23 -16.12 7.91
C MET A 60 -1.10 -16.25 8.94
N PRO A 61 -1.28 -17.03 10.03
CA PRO A 61 -0.21 -17.39 10.96
C PRO A 61 0.97 -18.10 10.27
N TYR A 62 2.16 -18.07 10.90
CA TYR A 62 3.35 -18.71 10.32
C TYR A 62 3.33 -20.23 10.52
N ASN A 63 2.80 -20.95 9.53
CA ASN A 63 2.65 -22.41 9.52
C ASN A 63 2.84 -22.98 8.09
N GLU A 64 2.66 -24.29 7.92
CA GLU A 64 2.79 -24.95 6.60
C GLU A 64 1.80 -24.43 5.55
N ARG A 65 0.57 -24.04 5.93
CA ARG A 65 -0.39 -23.42 5.01
C ARG A 65 0.18 -22.12 4.44
N TRP A 66 0.69 -21.22 5.31
CA TRP A 66 1.34 -20.00 4.86
C TRP A 66 2.60 -20.29 4.02
N ARG A 67 3.45 -21.23 4.41
CA ARG A 67 4.68 -21.58 3.65
C ARG A 67 4.34 -22.08 2.25
N ARG A 68 3.28 -22.88 2.10
CA ARG A 68 2.77 -23.35 0.81
C ARG A 68 2.29 -22.18 -0.05
N HIS A 69 1.37 -21.35 0.45
CA HIS A 69 0.88 -20.19 -0.31
C HIS A 69 2.00 -19.21 -0.69
N ARG A 70 2.96 -18.96 0.21
CA ARG A 70 4.11 -18.10 -0.05
C ARG A 70 5.02 -18.67 -1.14
N ARG A 71 5.26 -19.98 -1.16
CA ARG A 71 6.04 -20.67 -2.20
C ARG A 71 5.35 -20.58 -3.56
N THR A 72 4.05 -20.87 -3.61
CA THR A 72 3.24 -20.74 -4.83
C THR A 72 3.25 -19.31 -5.35
N PHE A 73 3.01 -18.31 -4.49
CA PHE A 73 3.05 -16.91 -4.90
C PHE A 73 4.43 -16.53 -5.47
N HIS A 74 5.52 -16.92 -4.81
CA HIS A 74 6.87 -16.63 -5.30
C HIS A 74 7.19 -17.32 -6.64
N GLN A 75 6.65 -18.52 -6.89
CA GLN A 75 6.80 -19.22 -8.17
C GLN A 75 6.16 -18.46 -9.34
N TYR A 76 5.00 -17.83 -9.14
CA TYR A 76 4.26 -17.14 -10.21
C TYR A 76 4.46 -15.62 -10.24
N PHE A 77 4.97 -15.00 -9.18
CA PHE A 77 5.13 -13.53 -9.07
C PHE A 77 6.54 -13.09 -8.63
N GLY A 78 7.47 -14.02 -8.41
CA GLY A 78 8.87 -13.70 -8.15
C GLY A 78 9.55 -13.02 -9.35
N THR A 79 10.75 -12.46 -9.14
CA THR A 79 11.45 -11.56 -10.09
C THR A 79 11.45 -12.05 -11.53
N ARG A 80 11.74 -13.33 -11.78
CA ARG A 80 11.76 -13.92 -13.13
C ARG A 80 10.36 -14.01 -13.76
N ALA A 81 9.33 -14.30 -12.98
CA ALA A 81 7.95 -14.35 -13.47
C ALA A 81 7.40 -12.93 -13.74
N ALA A 82 7.77 -11.96 -12.90
CA ALA A 82 7.41 -10.55 -13.07
C ALA A 82 7.87 -9.94 -14.41
N GLU A 83 8.89 -10.51 -15.06
CA GLU A 83 9.29 -10.10 -16.40
C GLU A 83 8.24 -10.41 -17.47
N SER A 84 7.50 -11.52 -17.32
CA SER A 84 6.42 -11.87 -18.25
C SER A 84 5.25 -10.89 -18.21
N PHE A 85 5.11 -10.11 -17.12
CA PHE A 85 4.06 -9.12 -16.95
C PHE A 85 4.41 -7.75 -17.56
N LYS A 86 5.65 -7.52 -18.00
CA LYS A 86 6.09 -6.25 -18.60
C LYS A 86 5.19 -5.81 -19.75
N GLY A 87 4.77 -6.72 -20.63
CA GLY A 87 3.85 -6.41 -21.73
C GLY A 87 2.47 -5.90 -21.26
N VAL A 88 1.92 -6.51 -20.21
CA VAL A 88 0.65 -6.04 -19.59
C VAL A 88 0.86 -4.68 -18.92
N GLN A 89 1.95 -4.50 -18.18
CA GLN A 89 2.29 -3.25 -17.51
C GLN A 89 2.45 -2.09 -18.52
N THR A 90 3.15 -2.32 -19.64
CA THR A 90 3.29 -1.34 -20.72
C THR A 90 1.95 -0.99 -21.36
N ALA A 91 1.10 -1.98 -21.65
CA ALA A 91 -0.22 -1.74 -22.24
C ALA A 91 -1.13 -0.90 -21.31
N GLN A 92 -1.15 -1.22 -20.01
CA GLN A 92 -1.88 -0.44 -19.00
C GLN A 92 -1.27 0.95 -18.77
N SER A 93 0.06 1.09 -18.91
CA SER A 93 0.76 2.38 -18.89
C SER A 93 0.34 3.26 -20.08
N GLN A 94 0.27 2.72 -21.30
CA GLN A 94 -0.22 3.45 -22.49
C GLN A 94 -1.68 3.87 -22.35
N GLU A 95 -2.54 2.98 -21.85
CA GLU A 95 -3.95 3.28 -21.65
C GLU A 95 -4.17 4.36 -20.57
N LEU A 96 -3.36 4.34 -19.49
CA LEU A 96 -3.31 5.43 -18.53
C LEU A 96 -2.98 6.78 -19.19
N LEU A 97 -2.03 6.83 -20.14
CA LEU A 97 -1.71 8.09 -20.83
C LEU A 97 -2.91 8.64 -21.60
N ARG A 98 -3.68 7.79 -22.28
CA ARG A 98 -4.89 8.22 -23.02
C ARG A 98 -5.93 8.83 -22.08
N ARG A 99 -6.15 8.21 -20.92
CA ARG A 99 -7.11 8.68 -19.91
C ARG A 99 -6.68 9.98 -19.24
N LEU A 100 -5.38 10.14 -18.98
CA LEU A 100 -4.80 11.41 -18.53
C LEU A 100 -4.93 12.53 -19.57
N LYS A 101 -4.96 12.21 -20.87
CA LYS A 101 -5.23 13.18 -21.94
C LYS A 101 -6.71 13.54 -22.06
N SER A 102 -7.62 12.57 -21.91
CA SER A 102 -9.07 12.79 -22.09
C SER A 102 -9.73 13.47 -20.89
N THR A 103 -9.37 13.06 -19.68
CA THR A 103 -10.03 13.43 -18.41
C THR A 103 -9.00 13.61 -17.29
N PRO A 104 -8.05 14.57 -17.42
CA PRO A 104 -6.95 14.78 -16.47
C PRO A 104 -7.40 15.04 -15.03
N GLU A 105 -8.57 15.63 -14.84
CA GLU A 105 -9.21 15.87 -13.54
C GLU A 105 -9.46 14.60 -12.71
N HIS A 106 -9.43 13.43 -13.35
CA HIS A 106 -9.63 12.13 -12.70
C HIS A 106 -8.33 11.30 -12.57
N PHE A 107 -7.14 11.92 -12.67
CA PHE A 107 -5.85 11.22 -12.67
C PHE A 107 -5.64 10.21 -11.52
N VAL A 108 -6.13 10.48 -10.30
CA VAL A 108 -6.04 9.54 -9.17
C VAL A 108 -6.82 8.25 -9.47
N LYS A 109 -8.04 8.38 -10.02
CA LYS A 109 -8.87 7.25 -10.43
C LYS A 109 -8.19 6.48 -11.56
N HIS A 110 -7.64 7.17 -12.56
CA HIS A 110 -6.91 6.56 -13.68
C HIS A 110 -5.71 5.73 -13.22
N ILE A 111 -4.88 6.26 -12.30
CA ILE A 111 -3.72 5.55 -11.75
C ILE A 111 -4.14 4.31 -10.96
N ARG A 112 -5.18 4.42 -10.13
CA ARG A 112 -5.74 3.28 -9.39
C ARG A 112 -6.28 2.22 -10.35
N GLN A 113 -7.05 2.62 -11.35
CA GLN A 113 -7.63 1.71 -12.32
C GLN A 113 -6.57 1.00 -13.17
N ALA A 114 -5.55 1.71 -13.67
CA ALA A 114 -4.43 1.08 -14.39
C ALA A 114 -3.68 0.03 -13.53
N THR A 115 -3.56 0.31 -12.22
CA THR A 115 -2.98 -0.63 -11.26
C THR A 115 -3.89 -1.85 -11.05
N SER A 116 -5.19 -1.64 -10.81
CA SER A 116 -6.18 -2.71 -10.65
C SER A 116 -6.32 -3.56 -11.91
N ALA A 117 -6.37 -2.95 -13.10
CA ALA A 117 -6.41 -3.63 -14.39
C ALA A 117 -5.16 -4.48 -14.64
N THR A 118 -3.97 -3.96 -14.29
CA THR A 118 -2.72 -4.75 -14.32
C THR A 118 -2.82 -5.98 -13.43
N ILE A 119 -3.32 -5.83 -12.19
CA ILE A 119 -3.48 -6.96 -11.25
C ILE A 119 -4.49 -7.96 -11.81
N MET A 120 -5.70 -7.53 -12.17
CA MET A 120 -6.75 -8.41 -12.71
C MET A 120 -6.31 -9.19 -13.94
N LYS A 121 -5.61 -8.53 -14.87
CA LYS A 121 -5.10 -9.17 -16.08
C LYS A 121 -4.04 -10.22 -15.77
N VAL A 122 -3.17 -9.96 -14.80
CA VAL A 122 -2.11 -10.90 -14.39
C VAL A 122 -2.66 -12.05 -13.54
N THR A 123 -3.61 -11.81 -12.63
CA THR A 123 -4.10 -12.83 -11.68
C THR A 123 -5.23 -13.69 -12.24
N TYR A 124 -6.11 -13.11 -13.07
CA TYR A 124 -7.32 -13.77 -13.58
C TYR A 124 -7.44 -13.79 -15.10
N GLY A 125 -6.56 -13.09 -15.82
CA GLY A 125 -6.62 -12.99 -17.29
C GLY A 125 -7.67 -12.01 -17.82
N PHE A 126 -8.47 -11.39 -16.95
CA PHE A 126 -9.53 -10.46 -17.32
C PHE A 126 -9.00 -9.11 -17.81
N ASP A 127 -9.58 -8.62 -18.91
CA ASP A 127 -9.41 -7.25 -19.36
C ASP A 127 -10.46 -6.38 -18.66
N VAL A 128 -10.01 -5.47 -17.78
CA VAL A 128 -10.87 -4.45 -17.17
C VAL A 128 -11.25 -3.45 -18.25
N LYS A 129 -12.54 -3.38 -18.59
CA LYS A 129 -13.01 -2.62 -19.76
C LYS A 129 -13.33 -1.17 -19.42
N ASP A 130 -13.94 -0.92 -18.26
CA ASP A 130 -14.54 0.36 -17.92
C ASP A 130 -14.12 0.88 -16.54
N GLU A 131 -14.32 2.18 -16.32
CA GLU A 131 -14.12 2.88 -15.03
C GLU A 131 -15.03 2.39 -13.89
N HIS A 132 -16.14 1.75 -14.24
CA HIS A 132 -17.16 1.21 -13.32
C HIS A 132 -17.25 -0.31 -13.47
N ASP A 133 -16.12 -0.94 -13.79
CA ASP A 133 -16.00 -2.39 -13.83
C ASP A 133 -16.23 -2.96 -12.41
N GLU A 134 -17.17 -3.89 -12.30
CA GLU A 134 -17.60 -4.51 -11.05
C GLU A 134 -16.43 -5.03 -10.22
N TRP A 135 -15.36 -5.50 -10.86
CA TRP A 135 -14.18 -6.06 -10.21
C TRP A 135 -13.26 -4.98 -9.62
N VAL A 136 -13.22 -3.77 -10.20
CA VAL A 136 -12.44 -2.64 -9.68
C VAL A 136 -13.13 -2.07 -8.45
N GLU A 137 -14.45 -1.85 -8.52
CA GLU A 137 -15.22 -1.43 -7.36
C GLU A 137 -15.13 -2.48 -6.25
N LEU A 138 -15.26 -3.77 -6.57
CA LEU A 138 -15.06 -4.88 -5.63
C LEU A 138 -13.62 -5.00 -5.11
N VAL A 139 -12.63 -4.24 -5.61
CA VAL A 139 -11.23 -4.30 -5.10
C VAL A 139 -10.76 -3.02 -4.43
N GLU A 140 -11.04 -1.83 -4.96
CA GLU A 140 -10.82 -0.58 -4.21
C GLU A 140 -11.55 -0.66 -2.88
N HIS A 141 -12.82 -0.98 -3.02
CA HIS A 141 -13.66 -1.13 -1.89
C HIS A 141 -13.31 -2.47 -1.18
N ALA A 142 -12.59 -3.46 -1.75
CA ALA A 142 -11.92 -4.54 -0.98
C ALA A 142 -10.53 -4.18 -0.40
N LEU A 143 -10.18 -2.90 -0.26
CA LEU A 143 -8.88 -2.48 0.31
C LEU A 143 -8.87 -1.58 1.55
N VAL A 144 -10.01 -1.35 2.23
CA VAL A 144 -10.01 -0.60 3.50
C VAL A 144 -10.76 -1.19 4.70
N GLY A 145 -11.75 -2.04 4.58
CA GLY A 145 -12.38 -2.72 5.72
C GLY A 145 -11.47 -3.78 6.29
N TYR A 146 -10.65 -4.46 5.47
CA TYR A 146 -9.40 -5.06 5.92
C TYR A 146 -8.57 -4.11 6.81
N SER A 147 -8.48 -2.84 6.42
CA SER A 147 -7.82 -1.75 7.18
C SER A 147 -8.65 -1.20 8.35
N ILE A 148 -9.94 -1.55 8.50
CA ILE A 148 -10.84 -1.19 9.62
C ILE A 148 -10.88 -2.32 10.66
N GLY A 149 -11.07 -3.56 10.21
CA GLY A 149 -10.95 -4.78 11.01
C GLY A 149 -9.51 -5.06 11.43
N GLY A 150 -8.53 -4.61 10.64
CA GLY A 150 -7.10 -4.71 10.94
C GLY A 150 -6.58 -3.68 11.94
N ILE A 151 -7.42 -2.76 12.42
CA ILE A 151 -7.07 -1.81 13.48
C ILE A 151 -7.04 -2.56 14.81
N LEU A 152 -5.87 -3.11 15.15
CA LEU A 152 -5.65 -3.68 16.48
C LEU A 152 -5.94 -2.59 17.53
N GLY A 153 -6.54 -3.00 18.66
CA GLY A 153 -6.99 -2.06 19.70
C GLY A 153 -8.40 -1.51 19.49
N LYS A 154 -8.96 -1.51 18.27
CA LYS A 154 -10.31 -0.99 17.99
C LYS A 154 -11.42 -1.95 18.43
N TRP A 155 -11.19 -3.26 18.35
CA TRP A 155 -12.22 -4.27 18.54
C TRP A 155 -11.96 -5.12 19.79
N LEU A 156 -12.86 -5.05 20.78
CA LEU A 156 -12.74 -5.83 22.02
C LEU A 156 -12.72 -7.35 21.77
N VAL A 157 -13.34 -7.80 20.67
CA VAL A 157 -13.35 -9.22 20.26
C VAL A 157 -11.95 -9.75 19.88
N ASP A 158 -11.00 -8.88 19.51
CA ASP A 158 -9.61 -9.29 19.24
C ASP A 158 -8.84 -9.63 20.54
N PHE A 159 -9.32 -9.14 21.70
CA PHE A 159 -8.76 -9.45 23.02
C PHE A 159 -9.60 -10.49 23.79
N ILE A 160 -10.90 -10.56 23.51
CA ILE A 160 -11.85 -11.46 24.16
C ILE A 160 -12.64 -12.21 23.06
N PRO A 161 -12.06 -13.25 22.43
CA PRO A 161 -12.65 -13.88 21.24
C PRO A 161 -14.03 -14.50 21.44
N ILE A 162 -14.42 -14.88 22.67
CA ILE A 162 -15.75 -15.44 22.95
C ILE A 162 -16.89 -14.45 22.67
N LEU A 163 -16.60 -13.14 22.63
CA LEU A 163 -17.58 -12.11 22.26
C LEU A 163 -18.12 -12.29 20.82
N GLN A 164 -17.40 -13.00 19.94
CA GLN A 164 -17.84 -13.29 18.57
C GLN A 164 -19.17 -14.05 18.48
N HIS A 165 -19.59 -14.73 19.56
CA HIS A 165 -20.83 -15.50 19.63
C HIS A 165 -22.02 -14.69 20.17
N ILE A 166 -21.82 -13.44 20.62
CA ILE A 166 -22.90 -12.61 21.15
C ILE A 166 -23.83 -12.16 20.00
N PRO A 167 -25.16 -12.36 20.10
CA PRO A 167 -26.11 -11.94 19.06
C PRO A 167 -26.10 -10.43 18.80
N ALA A 168 -26.31 -10.02 17.54
CA ALA A 168 -26.26 -8.63 17.09
C ALA A 168 -27.33 -7.68 17.69
N TRP A 169 -28.30 -8.21 18.45
CA TRP A 169 -29.30 -7.43 19.18
C TRP A 169 -28.84 -7.02 20.59
N PHE A 170 -27.79 -7.66 21.13
CA PHE A 170 -27.35 -7.44 22.51
C PHE A 170 -26.70 -6.04 22.69
N PRO A 171 -26.92 -5.34 23.82
CA PRO A 171 -26.29 -4.05 24.09
C PRO A 171 -24.76 -4.11 23.99
N GLY A 172 -24.16 -3.20 23.22
CA GLY A 172 -22.72 -3.21 22.93
C GLY A 172 -22.29 -4.10 21.76
N ALA A 173 -23.14 -5.00 21.25
CA ALA A 173 -22.84 -5.88 20.11
C ALA A 173 -22.89 -5.18 18.73
N ASN A 174 -22.77 -3.86 18.65
CA ASN A 174 -22.71 -3.13 17.38
C ASN A 174 -21.53 -3.57 16.49
N PHE A 175 -20.47 -4.14 17.07
CA PHE A 175 -19.39 -4.77 16.31
C PHE A 175 -19.87 -5.95 15.44
N GLN A 176 -20.98 -6.64 15.77
CA GLN A 176 -21.57 -7.67 14.90
C GLN A 176 -22.24 -7.09 13.65
N LYS A 177 -22.83 -5.89 13.77
CA LYS A 177 -23.40 -5.17 12.62
C LYS A 177 -22.30 -4.66 11.72
N VAL A 178 -21.25 -4.09 12.30
CA VAL A 178 -19.99 -3.76 11.61
C VAL A 178 -19.42 -5.00 10.94
N ALA A 179 -19.23 -6.11 11.65
CA ALA A 179 -18.71 -7.35 11.09
C ALA A 179 -19.55 -7.88 9.94
N THR A 180 -20.87 -7.89 10.07
CA THR A 180 -21.78 -8.36 9.01
C THR A 180 -21.73 -7.44 7.79
N HIS A 181 -21.74 -6.12 8.02
CA HIS A 181 -21.59 -5.10 7.00
C HIS A 181 -20.25 -5.26 6.30
N TYR A 182 -19.12 -5.16 7.02
CA TYR A 182 -17.74 -5.34 6.56
C TYR A 182 -17.30 -6.80 6.31
N ARG A 183 -18.23 -7.76 6.28
CA ARG A 183 -18.03 -9.11 5.68
C ARG A 183 -18.55 -9.14 4.25
N ARG A 184 -19.63 -8.40 3.97
CA ARG A 184 -20.10 -8.11 2.60
C ARG A 184 -19.24 -7.00 1.99
N LEU A 185 -19.11 -5.91 2.74
CA LEU A 185 -18.11 -4.86 2.62
C LEU A 185 -16.75 -5.30 3.19
N SER A 186 -16.37 -6.59 3.16
CA SER A 186 -14.95 -7.03 3.10
C SER A 186 -14.50 -7.02 1.62
N MET A 187 -15.50 -6.97 0.75
CA MET A 187 -15.39 -6.66 -0.65
C MET A 187 -15.58 -5.15 -0.96
N GLN A 188 -16.03 -4.26 -0.03
CA GLN A 188 -16.46 -2.86 -0.36
C GLN A 188 -16.36 -1.68 0.72
N MET A 189 -15.34 -0.79 0.82
CA MET A 189 -14.86 -0.09 2.06
C MET A 189 -14.11 1.29 1.92
N SER A 190 -14.05 2.16 2.97
CA SER A 190 -13.03 3.27 3.22
C SER A 190 -12.93 3.82 4.69
N VAL A 191 -11.88 4.61 5.08
CA VAL A 191 -11.11 4.57 6.38
C VAL A 191 -11.44 5.60 7.50
N GLU A 192 -11.12 5.26 8.78
CA GLU A 192 -10.40 6.10 9.80
C GLU A 192 -10.23 5.35 11.17
N PRO A 193 -9.38 5.77 12.15
CA PRO A 193 -8.14 6.60 12.14
C PRO A 193 -6.91 5.86 12.79
N PHE A 194 -5.75 6.51 13.07
CA PHE A 194 -4.52 5.80 13.53
C PHE A 194 -3.51 6.60 14.44
N GLU A 195 -3.52 6.39 15.76
CA GLU A 195 -2.36 6.68 16.66
C GLU A 195 -2.03 5.53 17.64
N ALA A 196 -2.91 4.54 17.80
CA ALA A 196 -2.81 3.57 18.89
C ALA A 196 -1.99 2.29 18.61
N VAL A 197 -1.85 1.83 17.36
CA VAL A 197 -1.08 0.59 17.06
C VAL A 197 -0.25 0.65 15.79
N LYS A 198 1.03 0.98 15.96
CA LYS A 198 2.09 0.68 14.99
C LYS A 198 2.55 -0.77 15.16
N ASN A 199 1.96 -1.68 14.38
CA ASN A 199 2.20 -3.12 14.49
C ASN A 199 3.66 -3.51 14.15
N GLY A 200 4.50 -3.67 15.17
CA GLY A 200 5.78 -4.40 15.14
C GLY A 200 6.95 -3.72 14.42
N ILE A 201 6.73 -2.98 13.34
CA ILE A 201 7.78 -2.33 12.53
C ILE A 201 7.35 -0.90 12.21
N ASN A 202 8.14 0.08 12.66
CA ASN A 202 7.91 1.49 12.40
C ASN A 202 8.68 1.94 11.14
N ALA A 203 8.25 1.47 9.97
CA ALA A 203 8.90 1.80 8.69
C ALA A 203 9.02 3.31 8.44
N TRP A 204 8.05 4.10 8.92
CA TRP A 204 8.14 5.57 8.87
C TRP A 204 9.34 6.11 9.65
N ALA A 205 9.57 5.69 10.91
CA ALA A 205 10.70 6.17 11.70
C ALA A 205 12.06 5.70 11.14
N ILE A 206 12.12 4.54 10.50
CA ILE A 206 13.32 4.09 9.78
C ILE A 206 13.60 5.03 8.60
N LEU A 207 12.60 5.28 7.75
CA LEU A 207 12.72 6.13 6.57
C LEU A 207 12.77 7.64 6.89
N HIS A 208 12.54 8.03 8.15
CA HIS A 208 12.68 9.40 8.67
C HIS A 208 13.75 9.50 9.77
N ASN A 209 14.69 8.54 9.84
CA ASN A 209 15.83 8.67 10.72
C ASN A 209 16.75 9.80 10.21
N PRO A 210 16.92 10.92 10.94
CA PRO A 210 17.74 12.05 10.47
C PRO A 210 19.23 11.74 10.33
N GLU A 211 19.72 10.65 10.95
CA GLU A 211 21.11 10.19 10.83
C GLU A 211 21.37 9.47 9.51
N GLU A 212 20.39 8.71 9.00
CA GLU A 212 20.46 8.04 7.69
C GLU A 212 19.93 8.92 6.54
N TYR A 213 18.95 9.78 6.85
CA TYR A 213 18.28 10.67 5.89
C TYR A 213 18.30 12.12 6.43
N PRO A 214 19.40 12.87 6.25
CA PRO A 214 19.48 14.27 6.68
C PRO A 214 18.33 15.11 6.10
N ASN A 215 17.65 15.91 6.92
CA ASN A 215 16.39 16.58 6.59
C ASN A 215 15.33 15.60 6.04
N PRO A 216 14.82 14.66 6.85
CA PRO A 216 13.98 13.56 6.38
C PRO A 216 12.59 14.02 5.87
N GLU A 217 12.05 15.10 6.45
CA GLU A 217 10.77 15.69 6.05
C GLU A 217 10.83 16.40 4.67
N ALA A 218 12.03 16.58 4.10
CA ALA A 218 12.22 17.29 2.84
C ALA A 218 12.37 16.32 1.65
N PHE A 219 11.53 16.52 0.63
CA PHE A 219 11.63 15.82 -0.65
C PHE A 219 12.89 16.29 -1.40
N ILE A 220 13.98 15.53 -1.26
CA ILE A 220 15.29 15.79 -1.87
C ILE A 220 15.71 14.53 -2.63
N PRO A 221 15.35 14.37 -3.92
CA PRO A 221 15.76 13.22 -4.74
C PRO A 221 17.27 13.06 -4.84
N GLU A 222 18.01 14.16 -4.82
CA GLU A 222 19.45 14.23 -5.00
C GLU A 222 20.22 13.50 -3.89
N ARG A 223 19.61 13.24 -2.72
CA ARG A 223 20.26 12.45 -1.66
C ARG A 223 20.66 11.05 -2.13
N PHE A 224 19.87 10.48 -3.05
CA PHE A 224 20.08 9.15 -3.62
C PHE A 224 21.06 9.16 -4.80
N LEU A 225 21.65 10.31 -5.13
CA LEU A 225 22.58 10.48 -6.23
C LEU A 225 23.94 11.03 -5.76
N LYS A 226 25.01 10.45 -6.28
CA LYS A 226 26.40 10.88 -6.08
C LYS A 226 27.09 10.81 -7.43
N ASP A 227 27.56 11.96 -7.92
CA ASP A 227 28.18 12.11 -9.26
C ASP A 227 27.32 11.54 -10.41
N GLY A 228 26.00 11.68 -10.29
CA GLY A 228 25.02 11.17 -11.27
C GLY A 228 24.75 9.66 -11.21
N GLN A 229 25.42 8.93 -10.30
CA GLN A 229 25.17 7.51 -10.01
C GLN A 229 24.36 7.36 -8.72
N ILE A 230 23.83 6.16 -8.46
CA ILE A 230 23.17 5.85 -7.18
C ILE A 230 24.18 6.03 -6.04
N ASN A 231 23.80 6.83 -5.03
CA ASN A 231 24.63 7.10 -3.87
C ASN A 231 24.67 5.87 -2.94
N PRO A 232 25.83 5.19 -2.77
CA PRO A 232 25.93 4.03 -1.87
C PRO A 232 25.92 4.42 -0.39
N ASP A 233 26.15 5.70 -0.06
CA ASP A 233 26.26 6.19 1.31
C ASP A 233 24.87 6.42 1.96
N VAL A 234 23.78 6.36 1.18
CA VAL A 234 22.40 6.52 1.66
C VAL A 234 21.67 5.19 1.52
N ARG A 235 21.01 4.74 2.60
CA ARG A 235 20.27 3.49 2.61
C ARG A 235 19.15 3.52 1.56
N ASP A 236 19.07 2.46 0.73
CA ASP A 236 17.96 2.27 -0.19
C ASP A 236 16.62 2.15 0.60
N PRO A 237 15.64 3.04 0.37
CA PRO A 237 14.33 2.98 1.02
C PRO A 237 13.59 1.65 0.83
N SER A 238 13.89 0.90 -0.23
CA SER A 238 13.30 -0.43 -0.50
C SER A 238 13.54 -1.42 0.65
N SER A 239 14.66 -1.25 1.38
CA SER A 239 15.04 -2.08 2.54
C SER A 239 14.07 -2.02 3.72
N ALA A 240 13.24 -0.97 3.81
CA ALA A 240 12.20 -0.85 4.83
C ALA A 240 10.78 -0.75 4.23
N ALA A 241 10.64 -0.13 3.06
CA ALA A 241 9.34 0.10 2.40
C ALA A 241 8.59 -1.19 2.06
N PHE A 242 9.31 -2.28 1.75
CA PHE A 242 8.71 -3.58 1.43
C PHE A 242 8.64 -4.54 2.65
N GLY A 243 9.05 -4.10 3.83
CA GLY A 243 9.10 -4.91 5.05
C GLY A 243 10.25 -5.92 5.06
N PHE A 244 10.25 -6.82 6.05
CA PHE A 244 11.44 -7.59 6.44
C PHE A 244 11.24 -9.12 6.39
N GLY A 245 12.34 -9.81 6.12
CA GLY A 245 12.55 -11.24 6.27
C GLY A 245 11.56 -12.12 5.52
N ARG A 246 11.14 -13.21 6.18
CA ARG A 246 10.16 -14.16 5.61
C ARG A 246 8.82 -13.51 5.27
N ARG A 247 8.52 -12.30 5.77
CA ARG A 247 7.28 -11.55 5.52
C ARG A 247 7.46 -10.35 4.57
N ILE A 248 8.64 -10.11 4.02
CA ILE A 248 8.89 -9.10 2.98
C ILE A 248 7.86 -9.20 1.85
N CYS A 249 7.47 -8.08 1.25
CA CYS A 249 6.50 -8.04 0.16
C CYS A 249 6.93 -9.02 -0.95
N PRO A 250 6.06 -9.95 -1.39
CA PRO A 250 6.39 -10.85 -2.49
C PRO A 250 6.26 -10.17 -3.86
N GLY A 251 5.51 -9.06 -3.94
CA GLY A 251 5.20 -8.34 -5.17
C GLY A 251 6.23 -7.29 -5.57
N THR A 252 7.29 -7.07 -4.79
CA THR A 252 8.26 -5.97 -4.98
C THR A 252 8.74 -5.80 -6.42
N ALA A 253 9.13 -6.89 -7.10
CA ALA A 253 9.59 -6.83 -8.50
C ALA A 253 8.49 -6.34 -9.47
N MET A 254 7.25 -6.80 -9.30
CA MET A 254 6.11 -6.35 -10.10
C MET A 254 5.79 -4.88 -9.80
N THR A 255 5.76 -4.49 -8.52
CA THR A 255 5.52 -3.10 -8.09
C THR A 255 6.54 -2.13 -8.66
N LEU A 256 7.84 -2.45 -8.57
CA LEU A 256 8.91 -1.59 -9.09
C LEU A 256 8.83 -1.45 -10.62
N ASN A 257 8.55 -2.53 -11.36
CA ASN A 257 8.34 -2.48 -12.81
C ASN A 257 7.13 -1.58 -13.17
N SER A 258 6.01 -1.70 -12.45
CA SER A 258 4.82 -0.85 -12.66
C SER A 258 5.10 0.62 -12.38
N ILE A 259 5.73 0.94 -11.24
CA ILE A 259 6.09 2.32 -10.87
C ILE A 259 7.02 2.92 -11.92
N TYR A 260 8.08 2.20 -12.31
CA TYR A 260 9.01 2.66 -13.33
C TYR A 260 8.30 2.94 -14.66
N SER A 261 7.51 1.98 -15.16
CA SER A 261 6.77 2.14 -16.43
C SER A 261 5.83 3.35 -16.40
N ILE A 262 5.01 3.47 -15.35
CA ILE A 262 4.01 4.55 -15.24
C ILE A 262 4.71 5.91 -15.12
N VAL A 263 5.65 6.05 -14.18
CA VAL A 263 6.30 7.34 -13.91
C VAL A 263 7.11 7.81 -15.12
N THR A 264 7.88 6.93 -15.76
CA THR A 264 8.65 7.31 -16.96
C THR A 264 7.74 7.64 -18.14
N SER A 265 6.70 6.86 -18.40
CA SER A 265 5.73 7.13 -19.49
C SER A 265 5.05 8.49 -19.32
N VAL A 266 4.56 8.78 -18.10
CA VAL A 266 3.85 10.03 -17.81
C VAL A 266 4.80 11.23 -17.90
N LEU A 267 5.99 11.17 -17.29
CA LEU A 267 6.95 12.29 -17.33
C LEU A 267 7.58 12.49 -18.71
N HIS A 268 7.65 11.45 -19.54
CA HIS A 268 8.09 11.56 -20.94
C HIS A 268 7.06 12.26 -21.82
N THR A 269 5.76 12.05 -21.57
CA THR A 269 4.69 12.52 -22.46
C THR A 269 3.96 13.77 -21.99
N PHE A 270 3.90 14.05 -20.67
CA PHE A 270 3.20 15.19 -20.10
C PHE A 270 4.10 16.16 -19.34
N ASN A 271 3.82 17.46 -19.47
CA ASN A 271 4.14 18.46 -18.46
C ASN A 271 3.04 18.43 -17.39
N ILE A 272 3.42 18.25 -16.12
CA ILE A 272 2.50 18.31 -14.98
C ILE A 272 2.70 19.63 -14.27
N THR A 273 1.66 20.46 -14.18
CA THR A 273 1.70 21.75 -13.47
C THR A 273 0.59 21.83 -12.41
N ARG A 274 0.68 22.80 -11.50
CA ARG A 274 -0.43 23.10 -10.57
C ARG A 274 -1.71 23.39 -11.36
N ALA A 275 -2.84 23.06 -10.76
CA ALA A 275 -4.12 23.59 -11.21
C ALA A 275 -4.13 25.12 -11.06
N ILE A 276 -4.98 25.79 -11.83
CA ILE A 276 -5.08 27.25 -11.88
C ILE A 276 -6.54 27.61 -11.54
N ASP A 277 -6.74 28.63 -10.72
CA ASP A 277 -8.07 29.10 -10.33
C ASP A 277 -8.72 29.99 -11.42
N ALA A 278 -9.94 30.47 -11.15
CA ALA A 278 -10.67 31.34 -12.08
C ALA A 278 -10.03 32.73 -12.30
N LYS A 279 -8.98 33.08 -11.55
CA LYS A 279 -8.23 34.35 -11.66
C LYS A 279 -6.89 34.20 -12.38
N GLY A 280 -6.47 32.97 -12.68
CA GLY A 280 -5.16 32.69 -13.27
C GLY A 280 -4.07 32.30 -12.24
N GLU A 281 -4.42 32.15 -10.96
CA GLU A 281 -3.44 31.88 -9.90
C GLU A 281 -3.26 30.37 -9.63
N PRO A 282 -2.02 29.89 -9.35
CA PRO A 282 -1.77 28.49 -9.05
C PRO A 282 -2.42 28.05 -7.73
N ILE A 283 -3.29 27.05 -7.80
CA ILE A 283 -3.92 26.43 -6.62
C ILE A 283 -2.82 25.71 -5.78
N PRO A 284 -2.70 26.00 -4.48
CA PRO A 284 -1.79 25.27 -3.60
C PRO A 284 -2.17 23.79 -3.51
N VAL A 285 -1.16 22.91 -3.56
CA VAL A 285 -1.35 21.48 -3.30
C VAL A 285 -1.16 21.22 -1.82
N ASP A 286 -2.13 20.53 -1.22
CA ASP A 286 -2.05 20.04 0.14
C ASP A 286 -1.36 18.67 0.15
N PHE A 287 -0.24 18.57 0.88
CA PHE A 287 0.57 17.35 0.98
C PHE A 287 0.18 16.47 2.17
N ARG A 288 -0.96 16.73 2.82
CA ARG A 288 -1.52 15.82 3.82
C ARG A 288 -1.79 14.44 3.21
N MET A 289 -1.64 13.43 4.06
CA MET A 289 -1.85 12.03 3.74
C MET A 289 -3.06 11.51 4.52
N THR A 290 -3.85 10.62 3.93
CA THR A 290 -4.97 9.93 4.57
C THR A 290 -4.45 8.95 5.63
N GLU A 291 -5.17 8.85 6.74
CA GLU A 291 -4.88 7.86 7.77
C GLU A 291 -5.36 6.47 7.36
N GLY A 292 -4.59 5.42 7.71
CA GLY A 292 -4.98 4.03 7.44
C GLY A 292 -3.80 3.07 7.35
N VAL A 293 -4.11 1.77 7.20
CA VAL A 293 -3.11 0.71 6.91
C VAL A 293 -2.46 0.91 5.53
N ILE A 294 -3.18 1.54 4.61
CA ILE A 294 -2.67 2.10 3.35
C ILE A 294 -2.95 3.60 3.41
N SER A 295 -1.95 4.41 3.07
CA SER A 295 -2.02 5.87 3.10
C SER A 295 -1.88 6.44 1.70
N PHE A 296 -2.72 7.42 1.37
CA PHE A 296 -2.77 8.11 0.08
C PHE A 296 -2.65 9.62 0.30
N PRO A 297 -2.18 10.42 -0.67
CA PRO A 297 -2.35 11.87 -0.60
C PRO A 297 -3.83 12.24 -0.49
N THR A 298 -4.16 13.32 0.26
CA THR A 298 -5.48 13.93 0.21
C THR A 298 -5.78 14.44 -1.21
N SER A 299 -7.05 14.45 -1.62
CA SER A 299 -7.42 14.85 -2.99
C SER A 299 -6.91 16.25 -3.35
N PHE A 300 -6.17 16.33 -4.46
CA PHE A 300 -5.65 17.57 -5.03
C PHE A 300 -5.86 17.59 -6.55
N THR A 301 -5.71 18.76 -7.18
CA THR A 301 -5.85 18.93 -8.64
C THR A 301 -4.54 19.40 -9.27
N CYS A 302 -4.30 18.97 -10.51
CA CYS A 302 -3.16 19.37 -11.32
C CYS A 302 -3.55 19.40 -12.81
N GLN A 303 -2.73 20.03 -13.65
CA GLN A 303 -2.89 20.04 -15.10
C GLN A 303 -1.89 19.08 -15.74
N PHE A 304 -2.38 18.22 -16.63
CA PHE A 304 -1.56 17.43 -17.55
C PHE A 304 -1.66 18.05 -18.95
N LYS A 305 -0.53 18.39 -19.55
CA LYS A 305 -0.46 18.90 -20.94
C LYS A 305 0.59 18.11 -21.72
N PRO A 306 0.29 17.57 -22.92
CA PRO A 306 1.30 16.91 -23.75
C PRO A 306 2.52 17.81 -23.96
N ARG A 307 3.73 17.24 -23.90
CA ARG A 307 4.98 18.02 -23.96
C ARG A 307 5.25 18.62 -25.34
N SER A 308 4.70 18.01 -26.39
CA SER A 308 4.80 18.42 -27.80
C SER A 308 3.75 17.69 -28.63
N ALA A 309 3.55 18.10 -29.89
CA ALA A 309 2.70 17.36 -30.82
C ALA A 309 3.19 15.90 -31.05
N ALA A 310 4.50 15.66 -31.01
CA ALA A 310 5.05 14.31 -31.09
C ALA A 310 4.73 13.47 -29.84
N ALA A 311 4.73 14.08 -28.64
CA ALA A 311 4.28 13.43 -27.41
C ALA A 311 2.76 13.23 -27.40
N GLU A 312 1.99 14.09 -28.06
CA GLU A 312 0.55 13.88 -28.25
C GLU A 312 0.26 12.67 -29.15
N ALA A 313 0.97 12.55 -30.28
CA ALA A 313 0.93 11.34 -31.12
C ALA A 313 1.36 10.08 -30.35
N LEU A 314 2.35 10.18 -29.43
CA LEU A 314 2.78 9.04 -28.58
C LEU A 314 1.64 8.50 -27.72
N ILE A 315 0.77 9.39 -27.24
CA ILE A 315 -0.37 9.01 -26.41
C ILE A 315 -1.47 8.36 -27.26
N MET A 316 -1.72 8.90 -28.45
CA MET A 316 -2.79 8.45 -29.34
C MET A 316 -2.46 7.16 -30.12
N ASN A 317 -1.17 6.83 -30.29
CA ASN A 317 -0.64 5.83 -31.24
C ASN A 317 -0.87 6.19 -32.72
N ASP A 318 -0.85 7.48 -33.07
CA ASP A 318 -1.06 7.98 -34.43
C ASP A 318 0.24 7.94 -35.29
N TYR A 319 0.84 6.76 -35.46
CA TYR A 319 2.10 6.53 -36.21
C TYR A 319 1.95 5.69 -37.47
#